data_AF-T0ZE22-F1
#
_entry.id   AF-T0ZE22-F1
#
_cell.length_a   1.000
_cell.length_b   1.000
_cell.length_c   1.000
_cell.angle_alpha   90.00
_cell.angle_beta   90.00
_cell.angle_gamma   90.00
#
_symmetry.space_group_name_H-M   'P 1'
#
loop_
_entity.id
_entity.type
_entity.pdbx_description
1 polymer ?
#
loop_
_entity_poly.entity_id
_entity_poly.type
_entity_poly.pdbx_seq_one_letter_code
_entity_poly.pdbx_strand_id
1 'polypeptide(L)'
;SDLYGSFEPLPGLHVNGELTLGENIADIGGVSIAFEALERRLSRHPELRKEIDGFTPEQRFFIGWGQGWRMNVRDEALKWQVSNDPHSPNNYRAQVPAWVHDKFESTFAGVSKREKKPVPTIRIW
;
A
#
# COMPACT_ATOMS: atom_id res chain seq x y z
N SER A 1 2.84 11.13 -10.30
CA SER A 1 3.50 10.50 -11.45
C SER A 1 4.86 9.93 -11.05
N ASP A 2 5.80 10.78 -10.64
CA ASP A 2 7.22 10.42 -10.43
C ASP A 2 7.47 9.26 -9.48
N LEU A 3 6.78 9.20 -8.33
CA LEU A 3 6.93 8.11 -7.36
C LEU A 3 6.69 6.75 -8.03
N TYR A 4 5.56 6.59 -8.71
CA TYR A 4 5.22 5.34 -9.35
C TYR A 4 6.09 5.08 -10.59
N GLY A 5 6.43 6.14 -11.34
CA GLY A 5 7.33 6.06 -12.49
C GLY A 5 8.73 5.53 -12.18
N SER A 6 9.16 5.59 -10.92
CA SER A 6 10.47 5.06 -10.49
C SER A 6 10.52 3.54 -10.30
N PHE A 7 9.36 2.86 -10.36
CA PHE A 7 9.31 1.41 -10.15
C PHE A 7 9.46 0.63 -11.45
N GLU A 8 10.29 -0.42 -11.39
CA GLU A 8 10.66 -1.28 -12.50
C GLU A 8 10.16 -2.72 -12.26
N PRO A 9 8.91 -3.07 -12.67
CA PRO A 9 8.35 -4.42 -12.51
C PRO A 9 9.10 -5.52 -13.26
N LEU A 10 9.76 -5.17 -14.38
CA LEU A 10 10.62 -6.06 -15.16
C LEU A 10 11.84 -5.27 -15.66
N PRO A 11 12.99 -5.91 -15.91
CA PRO A 11 14.17 -5.21 -16.41
C PRO A 11 13.87 -4.38 -17.68
N GLY A 12 14.15 -3.08 -17.60
CA GLY A 12 13.89 -2.07 -18.62
C GLY A 12 12.45 -1.55 -18.70
N LEU A 13 11.50 -2.13 -17.97
CA LEU A 13 10.08 -1.78 -18.01
C LEU A 13 9.68 -1.05 -16.72
N HIS A 14 9.37 0.23 -16.85
CA HIS A 14 8.92 1.06 -15.73
C HIS A 14 7.40 1.22 -15.73
N VAL A 15 6.81 1.37 -14.55
CA VAL A 15 5.39 1.74 -14.43
C VAL A 15 5.16 3.10 -15.08
N ASN A 16 4.09 3.24 -15.86
CA ASN A 16 3.68 4.55 -16.36
C ASN A 16 2.93 5.31 -15.24
N GLY A 17 3.65 6.18 -14.53
CA GLY A 17 3.11 6.95 -13.40
C GLY A 17 2.06 7.99 -13.77
N GLU A 18 1.97 8.39 -15.04
CA GLU A 18 0.93 9.29 -15.54
C GLU A 18 -0.35 8.51 -15.85
N LEU A 19 -0.22 7.38 -16.56
CA LEU A 19 -1.32 6.48 -16.88
C LEU A 19 -2.02 5.98 -15.60
N THR A 20 -1.24 5.62 -14.58
CA THR A 20 -1.74 5.03 -13.35
C THR A 20 -2.16 6.04 -12.29
N LEU A 21 -2.04 7.35 -12.56
CA LEU A 21 -2.16 8.40 -11.55
C LEU A 21 -3.51 8.37 -10.82
N GLY A 22 -4.62 8.21 -11.53
CA GLY A 22 -5.96 8.21 -10.95
C GLY A 22 -6.15 7.08 -9.93
N GLU A 23 -5.80 5.85 -10.31
CA GLU A 23 -5.91 4.68 -9.45
C GLU A 23 -4.92 4.72 -8.28
N ASN A 24 -3.70 5.22 -8.50
CA ASN A 24 -2.73 5.42 -7.43
C ASN A 24 -3.24 6.42 -6.37
N ILE A 25 -3.91 7.49 -6.79
CA ILE A 25 -4.55 8.45 -5.88
C ILE A 25 -5.69 7.78 -5.11
N ALA A 26 -6.50 6.98 -5.81
CA ALA A 26 -7.61 6.25 -5.21
C ALA A 26 -7.12 5.26 -4.14
N ASP A 27 -6.06 4.50 -4.41
CA ASP A 27 -5.49 3.57 -3.43
C ASP A 27 -4.92 4.27 -2.20
N ILE A 28 -4.14 5.34 -2.40
CA ILE A 28 -3.56 6.13 -1.29
C ILE A 28 -4.67 6.71 -0.41
N GLY A 29 -5.69 7.31 -1.04
CA GLY A 29 -6.85 7.85 -0.32
C GLY A 29 -7.65 6.75 0.39
N GLY A 30 -7.87 5.62 -0.27
CA GLY A 30 -8.63 4.49 0.23
C GLY A 30 -8.02 3.88 1.49
N VAL A 31 -6.70 3.66 1.50
CA VAL A 31 -5.98 3.18 2.70
C VAL A 31 -6.14 4.16 3.84
N SER A 32 -5.93 5.46 3.60
CA SER A 32 -6.03 6.49 4.64
C SER A 32 -7.43 6.60 5.25
N ILE A 33 -8.47 6.61 4.42
CA ILE A 33 -9.86 6.68 4.88
C ILE A 33 -10.24 5.42 5.66
N ALA A 34 -9.85 4.23 5.16
CA ALA A 34 -10.16 2.98 5.82
C ALA A 34 -9.42 2.82 7.16
N PHE A 35 -8.16 3.28 7.25
CA PHE A 35 -7.39 3.27 8.49
C PHE A 35 -7.99 4.24 9.53
N GLU A 36 -8.36 5.45 9.12
CA GLU A 36 -9.04 6.41 9.98
C GLU A 36 -10.39 5.84 10.49
N ALA A 37 -11.14 5.13 9.65
CA ALA A 37 -12.38 4.48 10.06
C ALA A 37 -12.13 3.37 11.12
N LEU A 38 -11.05 2.59 10.97
CA LEU A 38 -10.62 1.64 11.98
C LEU A 38 -10.29 2.35 13.31
N GLU A 39 -9.44 3.37 13.29
CA GLU A 39 -9.05 4.11 14.49
C GLU A 39 -10.25 4.72 15.22
N ARG A 40 -11.21 5.29 14.48
CA ARG A 40 -12.47 5.79 15.05
C ARG A 40 -13.29 4.70 15.71
N ARG A 41 -13.35 3.50 15.09
CA ARG A 41 -14.05 2.37 15.69
C ARG A 41 -13.36 1.90 16.96
N LEU A 42 -12.03 1.79 16.96
CA LEU A 42 -11.24 1.39 18.14
C LEU A 42 -11.28 2.44 19.26
N SER A 43 -11.43 3.73 18.92
CA SER A 43 -11.61 4.79 19.92
C SER A 43 -12.98 4.70 20.62
N ARG A 44 -14.05 4.39 19.87
CA ARG A 44 -15.39 4.17 20.43
C ARG A 44 -15.53 2.83 21.15
N HIS A 45 -14.68 1.87 20.81
CA HIS A 45 -14.68 0.51 21.32
C HIS A 45 -13.26 0.06 21.72
N PRO A 46 -12.67 0.62 22.79
CA PRO A 46 -11.30 0.31 23.21
C PRO A 46 -11.09 -1.19 23.49
N GLU A 47 -12.14 -1.91 23.88
CA GLU A 47 -12.13 -3.36 24.11
C GLU A 47 -11.79 -4.19 22.86
N LEU A 48 -11.91 -3.59 21.67
CA LEU A 48 -11.52 -4.21 20.39
C LEU A 48 -10.02 -4.08 20.09
N ARG A 49 -9.27 -3.27 20.85
CA ARG A 49 -7.80 -3.19 20.76
C ARG A 49 -7.13 -4.40 21.42
N LYS A 50 -7.43 -5.58 20.88
CA LYS A 50 -6.86 -6.86 21.27
C LYS A 50 -6.02 -7.43 20.15
N GLU A 51 -4.89 -8.00 20.53
CA GLU A 51 -4.07 -8.77 19.61
C GLU A 51 -4.81 -10.04 19.19
N ILE A 52 -4.64 -10.41 17.93
CA ILE A 52 -5.07 -11.70 17.37
C ILE A 52 -3.85 -12.22 16.62
N ASP A 53 -3.46 -13.45 16.94
CA ASP A 53 -2.26 -14.10 16.41
C ASP A 53 -0.98 -13.27 16.60
N GLY A 54 -0.90 -12.50 17.70
CA GLY A 54 0.25 -11.65 18.03
C GLY A 54 0.32 -10.33 17.25
N PHE A 55 -0.76 -9.93 16.57
CA PHE A 55 -0.83 -8.68 15.82
C PHE A 55 -1.91 -7.74 16.37
N THR A 56 -1.55 -6.46 16.53
CA THR A 56 -2.51 -5.40 16.87
C THR A 56 -3.51 -5.18 15.72
N PRO A 57 -4.70 -4.62 15.96
CA PRO A 57 -5.65 -4.31 14.89
C PRO A 57 -5.06 -3.47 13.76
N GLU A 58 -4.19 -2.51 14.08
CA GLU A 58 -3.51 -1.62 13.13
C GLU A 58 -2.50 -2.40 12.27
N GLN A 59 -1.74 -3.32 12.87
CA GLN A 59 -0.86 -4.22 12.13
C GLN A 59 -1.67 -5.14 11.21
N ARG A 60 -2.75 -5.73 11.72
CA ARG A 60 -3.66 -6.58 10.94
C ARG A 60 -4.31 -5.84 9.80
N PHE A 61 -4.59 -4.54 9.94
CA PHE A 61 -5.13 -3.73 8.85
C PHE A 61 -4.16 -3.70 7.66
N PHE A 62 -2.90 -3.34 7.87
CA PHE A 62 -1.93 -3.28 6.78
C PHE A 62 -1.54 -4.67 6.25
N ILE A 63 -1.54 -5.70 7.11
CA ILE A 63 -1.39 -7.10 6.68
C ILE A 63 -2.56 -7.48 5.76
N GLY A 64 -3.79 -7.18 6.16
CA GLY A 64 -5.01 -7.43 5.38
C GLY A 64 -5.00 -6.69 4.04
N TRP A 65 -4.60 -5.41 4.04
CA TRP A 65 -4.40 -4.63 2.82
C TRP A 65 -3.43 -5.33 1.86
N GLY A 66 -2.22 -5.67 2.34
CA GLY A 66 -1.23 -6.36 1.52
C GLY A 66 -1.71 -7.73 1.02
N GLN A 67 -2.45 -8.47 1.86
CA GLN A 67 -3.02 -9.76 1.48
C GLN A 67 -4.09 -9.66 0.40
N GLY A 68 -4.89 -8.57 0.39
CA GLY A 68 -5.93 -8.31 -0.60
C GLY A 68 -5.38 -8.11 -2.01
N TRP A 69 -4.13 -7.68 -2.13
CA TRP A 69 -3.46 -7.45 -3.41
C TRP A 69 -2.63 -8.64 -3.91
N ARG A 70 -2.55 -9.75 -3.17
CA ARG A 70 -1.72 -10.91 -3.56
C ARG A 70 -2.12 -11.44 -4.93
N MET A 71 -1.16 -11.44 -5.86
CA MET A 71 -1.33 -11.94 -7.21
C MET A 71 0.03 -12.41 -7.74
N ASN A 72 0.01 -13.46 -8.57
CA ASN A 72 1.11 -13.81 -9.44
C ASN A 72 0.69 -13.56 -10.89
N VAL A 73 1.57 -12.98 -11.69
CA VAL A 73 1.32 -12.64 -13.08
C VAL A 73 2.50 -13.10 -13.92
N ARG A 74 2.24 -13.56 -15.16
CA ARG A 74 3.30 -13.91 -16.12
C ARG A 74 3.90 -12.64 -16.72
N ASP A 75 5.18 -12.67 -17.08
CA ASP A 75 5.87 -11.52 -17.66
C ASP A 75 5.17 -10.93 -18.88
N GLU A 76 4.58 -11.76 -19.75
CA GLU A 76 3.86 -11.28 -20.94
C GLU A 76 2.61 -10.48 -20.55
N ALA A 77 1.86 -10.96 -19.55
CA ALA A 77 0.69 -10.27 -19.03
C ALA A 77 1.08 -9.00 -18.28
N LEU A 78 2.20 -9.01 -17.55
CA LEU A 78 2.72 -7.85 -16.84
C LEU A 78 3.18 -6.75 -17.81
N LYS A 79 3.85 -7.11 -18.91
CA LYS A 79 4.21 -6.17 -19.99
C LYS A 79 2.99 -5.50 -20.59
N TRP A 80 1.95 -6.29 -20.87
CA TRP A 80 0.68 -5.77 -21.38
C TRP A 80 0.03 -4.83 -20.35
N GLN A 81 -0.04 -5.25 -19.09
CA GLN A 81 -0.63 -4.47 -18.01
C GLN A 81 0.03 -3.10 -17.89
N VAL A 82 1.36 -3.05 -17.76
CA VAL A 82 2.12 -1.80 -17.60
C VAL A 82 1.89 -0.81 -18.76
N SER A 83 1.56 -1.33 -19.95
CA SER A 83 1.36 -0.51 -21.15
C SER A 83 -0.09 -0.04 -21.36
N ASN A 84 -1.09 -0.74 -20.80
CA ASN A 84 -2.50 -0.56 -21.19
C ASN A 84 -3.46 -0.40 -20.00
N ASP A 85 -3.11 -0.91 -18.83
CA ASP A 85 -3.99 -0.93 -17.65
C ASP A 85 -3.77 0.36 -16.82
N PRO A 86 -4.84 1.10 -16.46
CA PRO A 86 -4.72 2.25 -15.55
C PRO A 86 -4.33 1.85 -14.11
N HIS A 87 -4.32 0.56 -13.78
CA HIS A 87 -3.88 0.09 -12.47
C HIS A 87 -2.38 -0.21 -12.44
N SER A 88 -1.70 0.28 -11.41
CA SER A 88 -0.34 -0.17 -11.12
C SER A 88 -0.31 -1.69 -10.87
N PRO A 89 0.81 -2.38 -11.17
CA PRO A 89 0.98 -3.78 -10.80
C PRO A 89 0.69 -4.02 -9.31
N ASN A 90 0.05 -5.15 -9.02
CA ASN A 90 -0.52 -5.47 -7.70
C ASN A 90 0.47 -5.34 -6.53
N ASN A 91 1.74 -5.70 -6.73
CA ASN A 91 2.77 -5.56 -5.71
C ASN A 91 2.99 -4.08 -5.31
N TYR A 92 2.90 -3.14 -6.24
CA TYR A 92 3.00 -1.71 -5.95
C TYR A 92 1.72 -1.15 -5.33
N ARG A 93 0.54 -1.62 -5.73
CA ARG A 93 -0.74 -1.30 -5.05
C ARG A 93 -0.77 -1.81 -3.60
N ALA A 94 -0.12 -2.94 -3.33
CA ALA A 94 0.04 -3.45 -1.98
C ALA A 94 1.00 -2.58 -1.14
N GLN A 95 2.13 -2.20 -1.73
CA GLN A 95 3.26 -1.62 -0.99
C GLN A 95 3.18 -0.10 -0.86
N VAL A 96 2.97 0.61 -1.95
CA VAL A 96 3.14 2.07 -1.98
C VAL A 96 2.09 2.79 -1.15
N PRO A 97 0.78 2.51 -1.25
CA PRO A 97 -0.24 3.12 -0.40
C PRO A 97 0.02 2.90 1.10
N ALA A 98 0.50 1.71 1.46
CA ALA A 98 0.89 1.42 2.85
C ALA A 98 2.13 2.23 3.25
N TRP A 99 3.19 2.26 2.44
CA TRP A 99 4.45 2.94 2.79
C TRP A 99 4.32 4.46 2.91
N VAL A 100 3.47 5.09 2.08
CA VAL A 100 3.27 6.55 2.13
C VAL A 100 2.31 6.97 3.25
N HIS A 101 1.62 6.01 3.89
CA HIS A 101 0.73 6.27 5.01
C HIS A 101 1.53 6.63 6.26
N ASP A 102 1.20 7.76 6.90
CA ASP A 102 1.91 8.32 8.05
C ASP A 102 2.02 7.35 9.25
N LYS A 103 1.01 6.52 9.46
CA LYS A 103 0.98 5.50 10.54
C LYS A 103 1.71 4.20 10.24
N PHE A 104 2.07 3.90 9.00
CA PHE A 104 2.61 2.57 8.66
C PHE A 104 3.90 2.26 9.40
N GLU A 105 4.87 3.17 9.36
CA GLU A 105 6.17 2.98 10.02
C GLU A 105 6.03 2.83 11.54
N SER A 106 5.18 3.65 12.19
CA SER A 106 4.92 3.51 13.63
C SER A 106 4.21 2.21 13.98
N THR A 107 3.34 1.70 13.09
CA THR A 107 2.57 0.46 13.31
C THR A 107 3.48 -0.77 13.37
N PHE A 108 4.58 -0.76 12.61
CA PHE A 108 5.55 -1.86 12.55
C PHE A 108 6.89 -1.53 13.22
N ALA A 109 6.95 -0.45 14.01
CA ALA A 109 8.15 -0.10 14.77
C ALA A 109 8.53 -1.24 15.72
N GLY A 110 9.80 -1.68 15.66
CA GLY A 110 10.30 -2.81 16.46
C GLY A 110 9.98 -4.21 15.91
N VAL A 111 9.15 -4.31 14.86
CA VAL A 111 8.79 -5.58 14.20
C VAL A 111 9.41 -5.67 12.79
N SER A 112 9.49 -4.56 12.07
CA SER A 112 10.05 -4.50 10.72
C SER A 112 11.59 -4.57 10.74
N LYS A 113 12.16 -5.51 9.97
CA LYS A 113 13.60 -5.58 9.65
C LYS A 113 13.99 -4.79 8.40
N ARG A 114 13.05 -4.04 7.80
CA ARG A 114 13.27 -3.35 6.53
C ARG A 114 14.30 -2.24 6.70
N GLU A 115 15.30 -2.18 5.81
CA GLU A 115 16.11 -0.98 5.65
C GLU A 115 15.21 0.19 5.22
N LYS A 116 15.18 1.23 6.06
CA LYS A 116 14.34 2.41 5.87
C LYS A 116 14.87 3.23 4.69
N LYS A 117 14.44 2.91 3.47
CA LYS A 117 14.47 3.91 2.41
C LYS A 117 13.39 4.94 2.72
N PRO A 118 13.71 6.24 2.83
CA PRO A 118 12.70 7.27 3.07
C PRO A 118 11.70 7.22 1.93
N VAL A 119 10.46 6.85 2.23
CA VAL A 119 9.34 7.05 1.32
C VAL A 119 8.65 8.32 1.83
N PRO A 120 8.42 9.33 0.98
CA PRO A 120 7.73 10.53 1.42
C PRO A 120 6.33 10.14 1.90
N THR A 121 5.90 10.70 3.03
CA THR A 121 4.49 10.67 3.40
C THR A 121 3.71 11.46 2.34
N ILE A 122 2.68 10.84 1.77
CA ILE A 122 1.80 11.49 0.80
C ILE A 122 0.41 11.49 1.39
N ARG A 123 -0.17 12.69 1.51
CA ARG A 123 -1.56 12.87 1.93
C ARG A 123 -2.27 13.72 0.89
N ILE A 124 -3.35 13.17 0.35
CA ILE A 124 -4.15 13.81 -0.70
C ILE A 124 -5.49 14.26 -0.12
N TRP A 125 -6.08 13.43 0.76
CA TRP A 125 -7.37 13.63 1.40
C TRP A 125 -7.24 13.59 2.93
#